data_AF-A0A099ZGG1-F1
#
_entry.id   AF-A0A099ZGG1-F1
#
_cell.length_a   1.000
_cell.length_b   1.000
_cell.length_c   1.000
_cell.angle_alpha   90.00
_cell.angle_beta   90.00
_cell.angle_gamma   90.00
#
_symmetry.space_group_name_H-M   'P 1'
#
loop_
_entity.id
_entity.type
_entity.pdbx_description
1 polymer ?
#
loop_
_entity_poly.entity_id
_entity_poly.type
_entity_poly.pdbx_seq_one_letter_code
_entity_poly.pdbx_strand_id
1 'polypeptide(L)'
;YTNAVVHEVQRFSNVIPGSVPRMTTRDTLLGGFLVPKGTVLITNLTSVLMDKDEWETPDAFNPEHFLKDGQFWRREALIPFSLGK
;
A
#
# COMPACT_ATOMS: atom_id res chain seq x y z
N TYR A 1 18.32 -0.78 11.40
CA TYR A 1 17.56 -2.03 11.63
C TYR A 1 16.18 -1.80 12.25
N THR A 2 16.05 -1.18 13.43
CA THR A 2 14.72 -0.96 14.08
C THR A 2 13.67 -0.31 13.17
N ASN A 3 14.03 0.75 12.43
CA ASN A 3 13.10 1.38 11.47
C ASN A 3 12.63 0.39 10.39
N ALA A 4 13.53 -0.44 9.86
CA ALA A 4 13.19 -1.44 8.86
C ALA A 4 12.17 -2.46 9.41
N VAL A 5 12.38 -2.94 10.64
CA VAL A 5 11.44 -3.83 11.33
C VAL A 5 10.08 -3.17 11.53
N VAL A 6 10.02 -1.91 11.99
CA VAL A 6 8.75 -1.19 12.17
C VAL A 6 7.98 -1.06 10.86
N HIS A 7 8.67 -0.75 9.77
CA HIS A 7 8.04 -0.59 8.44
C HIS A 7 7.58 -1.95 7.89
N GLU A 8 8.35 -3.01 8.09
CA GLU A 8 7.95 -4.36 7.71
C GLU A 8 6.75 -4.86 8.54
N VAL A 9 6.67 -4.51 9.83
CA VAL A 9 5.46 -4.78 10.63
C VAL A 9 4.24 -4.10 10.02
N GLN A 10 4.36 -2.84 9.60
CA GLN A 10 3.24 -2.12 8.97
C GLN A 10 2.82 -2.75 7.63
N ARG A 11 3.79 -3.11 6.78
CA ARG A 11 3.54 -3.77 5.50
C ARG A 11 2.87 -5.13 5.68
N PHE A 12 3.50 -6.00 6.47
CA PHE A 12 3.12 -7.41 6.59
C PHE A 12 1.83 -7.61 7.39
N SER A 13 1.63 -6.82 8.46
CA SER A 13 0.40 -6.92 9.26
C SER A 13 -0.83 -6.46 8.47
N ASN A 14 -0.64 -5.51 7.53
CA ASN A 14 -1.68 -4.99 6.64
C ASN A 14 -3.04 -4.82 7.36
N VAL A 15 -3.03 -4.10 8.48
CA VAL A 15 -4.13 -4.11 9.48
C VAL A 15 -5.46 -3.61 8.90
N ILE A 16 -5.42 -2.76 7.87
CA ILE A 16 -6.61 -2.22 7.19
C ILE A 16 -6.53 -2.49 5.67
N PRO A 17 -6.78 -3.74 5.22
CA PRO A 17 -6.60 -4.16 3.83
C PRO A 17 -7.37 -3.35 2.78
N GLY A 18 -8.59 -2.92 3.12
CA GLY A 18 -9.49 -2.17 2.23
C GLY A 18 -9.41 -0.65 2.37
N SER A 19 -8.49 -0.14 3.20
CA SER A 19 -8.48 1.24 3.67
C SER A 19 -9.85 1.70 4.22
N VAL A 20 -10.04 3.00 4.36
CA VAL A 20 -11.34 3.61 4.69
C VAL A 20 -12.10 3.87 3.39
N PRO A 21 -13.40 3.52 3.30
CA PRO A 21 -14.20 3.79 2.11
C PRO A 21 -14.17 5.27 1.71
N ARG A 22 -13.95 5.53 0.42
CA ARG A 22 -14.00 6.86 -0.20
C ARG A 22 -15.19 6.93 -1.16
N MET A 23 -15.57 8.12 -1.61
CA MET A 23 -16.67 8.30 -2.55
C MET A 23 -16.28 9.28 -3.67
N THR A 24 -16.65 8.97 -4.91
CA THR A 24 -16.42 9.87 -6.04
C THR A 24 -17.29 11.14 -5.92
N THR A 25 -16.67 12.31 -6.07
CA THR A 25 -17.36 13.61 -5.99
C THR A 25 -17.96 14.07 -7.33
N ARG A 26 -17.54 13.43 -8.42
CA ARG A 26 -18.01 13.62 -9.79
C ARG A 26 -17.79 12.34 -10.59
N ASP A 27 -18.43 12.25 -11.74
CA ASP A 27 -18.12 11.22 -12.74
C ASP A 27 -16.65 11.33 -13.12
N THR A 28 -15.95 10.20 -13.12
CA THR A 28 -14.51 10.15 -13.41
C THR A 28 -14.15 8.89 -14.20
N LEU A 29 -13.06 8.94 -14.94
CA LEU A 29 -12.46 7.76 -15.53
C LEU A 29 -11.40 7.19 -14.57
N LEU A 30 -11.47 5.90 -14.28
CA LEU A 30 -10.47 5.18 -13.50
C LEU A 30 -10.11 3.89 -14.23
N GLY A 31 -8.83 3.71 -14.59
CA GLY A 31 -8.38 2.53 -15.35
C GLY A 31 -9.10 2.34 -16.69
N GLY A 32 -9.57 3.41 -17.31
CA GLY A 32 -10.36 3.38 -18.56
C GLY A 32 -11.88 3.16 -18.37
N PHE A 33 -12.34 2.94 -17.14
CA PHE A 33 -13.77 2.75 -16.83
C PHE A 33 -14.42 4.04 -16.33
N LEU A 34 -15.66 4.29 -16.75
CA LEU A 34 -16.48 5.36 -16.18
C LEU A 34 -16.98 4.95 -14.80
N VAL A 35 -16.62 5.74 -13.79
CA VAL A 35 -17.09 5.63 -12.41
C VAL A 35 -18.00 6.82 -12.14
N PRO A 36 -19.32 6.63 -11.98
CA PRO A 36 -20.26 7.71 -11.69
C PRO A 36 -19.96 8.42 -10.37
N LYS A 37 -20.46 9.66 -10.25
CA LYS A 37 -20.53 10.39 -8.98
C LYS A 37 -21.30 9.61 -7.93
N GLY A 38 -20.81 9.61 -6.69
CA GLY A 38 -21.45 8.94 -5.57
C GLY A 38 -21.09 7.45 -5.44
N THR A 39 -20.26 6.91 -6.32
CA THR A 39 -19.75 5.54 -6.20
C THR A 39 -18.80 5.44 -5.01
N VAL A 40 -19.05 4.44 -4.14
CA VAL A 40 -18.13 4.08 -3.05
C VAL A 40 -16.93 3.34 -3.63
N LEU A 41 -15.74 3.79 -3.26
CA LEU A 41 -14.46 3.20 -3.63
C LEU A 41 -13.80 2.59 -2.40
N ILE A 42 -13.45 1.31 -2.51
CA ILE A 42 -12.60 0.60 -1.55
C ILE A 42 -11.23 0.44 -2.20
N THR A 43 -10.17 0.89 -1.51
CA THR A 43 -8.81 0.77 -2.05
C THR A 43 -8.16 -0.49 -1.51
N ASN A 44 -7.72 -1.37 -2.40
CA ASN A 44 -7.07 -2.63 -2.02
C ASN A 44 -5.61 -2.37 -1.66
N LEU A 45 -5.32 -2.01 -0.40
CA LEU A 45 -3.96 -1.81 0.08
C LEU A 45 -3.15 -3.10 0.07
N THR A 46 -3.78 -4.27 0.27
CA THR A 46 -3.11 -5.57 0.17
C THR A 46 -2.42 -5.74 -1.17
N SER A 47 -3.08 -5.33 -2.26
CA SER A 47 -2.50 -5.48 -3.60
C SER A 47 -1.18 -4.71 -3.77
N VAL A 48 -1.00 -3.60 -3.06
CA VAL A 48 0.23 -2.79 -3.11
C VAL A 48 1.26 -3.31 -2.11
N LEU A 49 0.84 -3.64 -0.89
CA LEU A 49 1.73 -4.09 0.19
C LEU A 49 2.26 -5.53 0.00
N MET A 50 1.64 -6.29 -0.91
CA MET A 50 2.04 -7.65 -1.29
C MET A 50 2.39 -7.77 -2.78
N ASP A 51 2.60 -6.64 -3.48
CA ASP A 51 2.98 -6.67 -4.89
C ASP A 51 4.34 -7.35 -5.09
N LYS A 52 4.37 -8.46 -5.82
CA LYS A 52 5.59 -9.23 -6.10
C LYS A 52 6.62 -8.49 -6.96
N ASP A 53 6.19 -7.43 -7.67
CA ASP A 53 7.09 -6.63 -8.48
C ASP A 53 7.78 -5.54 -7.63
N GLU A 54 7.23 -5.24 -6.44
CA GLU A 54 7.81 -4.34 -5.46
C GLU A 54 8.54 -5.09 -4.34
N TRP A 55 7.99 -6.17 -3.81
CA TRP A 55 8.55 -6.85 -2.63
C TRP A 55 9.19 -8.17 -3.03
N GLU A 56 10.46 -8.37 -2.66
CA GLU A 56 11.23 -9.55 -3.03
C GLU A 56 10.65 -10.84 -2.41
N THR A 57 10.14 -10.76 -1.19
CA THR A 57 9.50 -11.86 -0.46
C THR A 57 8.19 -11.39 0.18
N PRO A 58 7.13 -11.10 -0.61
CA PRO A 58 5.95 -10.39 -0.13
C PRO A 58 5.23 -11.15 0.99
N ASP A 59 5.17 -12.48 0.86
CA ASP A 59 4.48 -13.39 1.79
C ASP A 59 5.32 -13.77 3.02
N ALA A 60 6.56 -13.28 3.13
CA ALA A 60 7.40 -13.48 4.30
C ALA A 60 7.60 -12.16 5.05
N PHE A 61 7.70 -12.24 6.37
CA PHE A 61 8.18 -11.12 7.18
C PHE A 61 9.69 -10.96 6.99
N ASN A 62 10.09 -9.92 6.26
CA ASN A 62 11.47 -9.68 5.87
C ASN A 62 11.86 -8.19 6.02
N PRO A 63 12.52 -7.79 7.13
CA PRO A 63 13.00 -6.43 7.33
C PRO A 63 13.99 -5.95 6.26
N GLU A 64 14.62 -6.85 5.51
CA GLU A 64 15.56 -6.47 4.43
C GLU A 64 14.88 -5.72 3.29
N HIS A 65 13.56 -5.81 3.14
CA HIS A 65 12.79 -4.99 2.20
C HIS A 65 13.01 -3.46 2.39
N PHE A 66 13.44 -3.05 3.59
CA PHE A 66 13.68 -1.66 3.95
C PHE A 66 15.17 -1.37 4.23
N LEU A 67 16.06 -2.22 3.73
CA LEU A 67 17.50 -2.05 3.85
C LEU A 67 18.16 -2.04 2.46
N LYS A 68 19.07 -1.08 2.26
CA LYS A 68 19.97 -1.04 1.11
C LYS A 68 21.37 -0.73 1.61
N ASP A 69 22.32 -1.63 1.34
CA ASP A 69 23.70 -1.54 1.84
C ASP A 69 23.77 -1.37 3.38
N GLY A 70 22.87 -2.04 4.10
CA GLY A 70 22.76 -1.98 5.57
C GLY A 70 22.13 -0.69 6.11
N GLN A 71 21.79 0.27 5.26
CA GLN A 71 21.12 1.51 5.64
C GLN A 71 19.62 1.43 5.41
N PHE A 72 18.85 2.18 6.21
CA PHE A 72 17.40 2.25 6.03
C PHE A 72 17.06 2.89 4.69
N TRP A 73 16.26 2.17 3.91
CA TRP A 73 15.77 2.61 2.61
C TRP A 73 14.25 2.68 2.65
N ARG A 74 13.70 3.88 2.43
CA ARG A 74 12.25 4.11 2.39
C ARG A 74 11.69 3.65 1.05
N ARG A 75 10.74 2.72 1.07
CA ARG A 75 9.99 2.26 -0.10
C ARG A 75 8.79 3.16 -0.37
N GLU A 76 8.61 3.61 -1.61
CA GLU A 76 7.42 4.40 -2.01
C GLU A 76 6.15 3.55 -2.07
N ALA A 77 6.28 2.25 -2.34
CA ALA A 77 5.19 1.27 -2.30
C ALA A 77 4.62 1.05 -0.89
N LEU A 78 5.30 1.49 0.17
CA LEU A 78 4.76 1.42 1.52
C LEU A 78 3.74 2.54 1.76
N ILE A 79 2.45 2.20 1.61
CA ILE A 79 1.32 3.13 1.81
C ILE A 79 0.31 2.67 2.88
N PRO A 80 0.75 2.34 4.12
CA PRO A 80 -0.12 1.78 5.17
C PRO A 80 -1.21 2.76 5.64
N PHE A 81 -1.06 4.04 5.31
CA PHE A 81 -2.01 5.11 5.63
C PHE A 81 -2.74 5.66 4.39
N SER A 82 -2.74 4.90 3.28
CA SER A 82 -3.27 5.33 1.98
C SER A 82 -2.59 6.62 1.47
N LEU A 83 -3.13 7.20 0.39
CA LEU A 83 -2.62 8.42 -0.24
C LEU A 83 -3.78 9.36 -0.63
N GLY A 84 -3.43 10.64 -0.83
CA GLY A 84 -4.32 11.67 -1.35
C GLY A 84 -5.39 12.15 -0.36
N LYS A 85 -6.16 13.15 -0.81
CA LYS A 85 -7.35 13.68 -0.10
C LYS A 85 -8.62 12.94 -0.54
#